data_AF-A0AAX4L2C5-F1
#
_entry.id   AF-A0AAX4L2C5-F1
#
_cell.length_a   1.000
_cell.length_b   1.000
_cell.length_c   1.000
_cell.angle_alpha   90.00
_cell.angle_beta   90.00
_cell.angle_gamma   90.00
#
_symmetry.space_group_name_H-M   'P 1'
#
loop_
_entity.id
_entity.type
_entity.pdbx_description
1 polymer ?
#
loop_
_entity_poly.entity_id
_entity_poly.type
_entity_poly.pdbx_seq_one_letter_code
_entity_poly.pdbx_strand_id
1 'polypeptide(L)'
;MTKTEGEVTVKDINKARQFFSDYKNLLICVPGVKEINGNNFKANVKFSFLTIEINGTVKKHEINGNNIDTLIEIEGPGIIASVDTLIEIIGNTIKWNSNYEVSGPLANSLKKHISTQAEELSRQIIECSISKINQ
;
A
#
# COMPACT_ATOMS: atom_id res chain seq x y z
N MET A 1 -2.11 7.14 -14.79
CA MET A 1 -1.34 6.09 -14.11
C MET A 1 -0.11 6.75 -13.51
N THR A 2 -0.01 6.71 -12.18
CA THR A 2 1.21 7.10 -11.47
C THR A 2 1.90 5.80 -11.08
N LYS A 3 3.23 5.74 -11.20
CA LYS A 3 4.03 4.60 -10.79
C LYS A 3 5.04 5.07 -9.76
N THR A 4 5.21 4.30 -8.70
CA THR A 4 6.26 4.50 -7.69
C THR A 4 6.97 3.19 -7.47
N GLU A 5 8.29 3.22 -7.35
CA GLU A 5 9.10 2.02 -7.17
C GLU A 5 10.27 2.30 -6.24
N GLY A 6 10.82 1.24 -5.67
CA GLY A 6 11.98 1.34 -4.81
C GLY A 6 12.56 -0.03 -4.48
N GLU A 7 13.69 0.01 -3.78
CA GLU A 7 14.36 -1.18 -3.28
C GLU A 7 14.85 -0.95 -1.86
N VAL A 8 14.85 -2.02 -1.07
CA VAL A 8 15.31 -2.00 0.33
C VAL A 8 15.92 -3.34 0.72
N THR A 9 16.98 -3.29 1.52
CA THR A 9 17.65 -4.49 2.03
C THR A 9 17.09 -4.86 3.40
N VAL A 10 16.79 -6.15 3.60
CA VAL A 10 16.37 -6.73 4.88
C VAL A 10 17.46 -7.59 5.49
N LYS A 11 17.44 -7.71 6.82
CA LYS A 11 18.40 -8.55 7.55
C LYS A 11 18.07 -10.05 7.44
N ASP A 12 16.77 -10.37 7.44
CA ASP A 12 16.27 -11.74 7.41
C ASP A 12 15.20 -11.91 6.33
N ILE A 13 15.54 -12.69 5.31
CA ILE A 13 14.66 -12.92 4.17
C ILE A 13 13.46 -13.80 4.50
N ASN A 14 13.60 -14.74 5.44
CA ASN A 14 12.51 -15.63 5.81
C ASN A 14 11.45 -14.85 6.58
N LYS A 15 11.88 -13.95 7.48
CA LYS A 15 10.97 -13.00 8.13
C LYS A 15 10.28 -12.09 7.12
N ALA A 16 10.99 -11.59 6.12
CA ALA A 16 10.38 -10.78 5.06
C ALA A 16 9.29 -11.55 4.30
N ARG A 17 9.60 -12.77 3.84
CA ARG A 17 8.63 -13.64 3.15
C ARG A 17 7.40 -13.92 4.02
N GLN A 18 7.61 -14.27 5.28
CA GLN A 18 6.53 -14.50 6.24
C GLN A 18 5.68 -13.24 6.45
N PHE A 19 6.31 -12.08 6.59
CA PHE A 19 5.61 -10.81 6.78
C PHE A 19 4.71 -10.51 5.58
N PHE A 20 5.24 -10.54 4.36
CA PHE A 20 4.48 -10.20 3.16
C PHE A 20 3.50 -11.28 2.71
N SER A 21 3.57 -12.50 3.26
CA SER A 21 2.60 -13.57 2.93
C SER A 21 1.20 -13.37 3.52
N ASP A 22 1.05 -12.41 4.44
CA ASP A 22 -0.26 -12.01 4.97
C ASP A 22 -0.47 -10.53 4.69
N TYR A 23 -1.43 -10.22 3.81
CA TYR A 23 -1.79 -8.84 3.47
C TYR A 23 -2.16 -8.01 4.71
N LYS A 24 -2.63 -8.62 5.81
CA LYS A 24 -2.95 -7.88 7.04
C LYS A 24 -1.71 -7.20 7.62
N ASN A 25 -0.52 -7.78 7.44
CA ASN A 25 0.74 -7.17 7.85
C ASN A 25 1.06 -5.90 7.05
N LEU A 26 0.63 -5.82 5.78
CA LEU A 26 0.70 -4.59 5.00
C LEU A 26 -0.33 -3.57 5.50
N LEU A 27 -1.56 -4.02 5.77
CA LEU A 27 -2.65 -3.14 6.22
C LEU A 27 -2.35 -2.45 7.55
N ILE A 28 -1.73 -3.14 8.51
CA ILE A 28 -1.33 -2.50 9.79
C ILE A 28 -0.29 -1.39 9.61
N CYS A 29 0.40 -1.36 8.47
CA CYS A 29 1.37 -0.32 8.11
C CYS A 29 0.76 0.81 7.28
N VAL A 30 -0.52 0.73 6.90
CA VAL A 30 -1.23 1.83 6.25
C VAL A 30 -1.49 2.93 7.30
N PRO A 31 -1.00 4.16 7.08
CA PRO A 31 -1.18 5.25 8.04
C PRO A 31 -2.65 5.52 8.36
N GLY A 32 -2.95 5.65 9.65
CA GLY A 32 -4.28 6.02 10.12
C GLY A 32 -5.33 4.90 10.05
N VAL A 33 -4.94 3.64 9.76
CA VAL A 33 -5.85 2.49 9.89
C VAL A 33 -6.39 2.40 11.32
N LYS A 34 -7.71 2.28 11.43
CA LYS A 34 -8.44 2.16 12.71
C LYS A 34 -9.09 0.80 12.88
N GLU A 35 -9.52 0.20 11.77
CA GLU A 35 -10.29 -1.03 11.78
C GLU A 35 -9.88 -1.88 10.58
N ILE A 36 -9.72 -3.19 10.79
CA ILE A 36 -9.52 -4.18 9.75
C ILE A 36 -10.56 -5.28 9.99
N ASN A 37 -11.43 -5.51 9.00
CA ASN A 37 -12.49 -6.51 9.05
C ASN A 37 -12.46 -7.36 7.77
N GLY A 38 -11.87 -8.56 7.88
CA GLY A 38 -11.66 -9.45 6.74
C GLY A 38 -10.67 -8.84 5.74
N ASN A 39 -11.13 -8.60 4.51
CA ASN A 39 -10.39 -7.92 3.46
C ASN A 39 -10.66 -6.40 3.41
N ASN A 40 -11.53 -5.88 4.28
CA ASN A 40 -11.85 -4.46 4.34
C ASN A 40 -11.07 -3.77 5.47
N PHE A 41 -10.75 -2.50 5.29
CA PHE A 41 -10.20 -1.66 6.34
C PHE A 41 -10.75 -0.24 6.28
N LYS A 42 -10.72 0.45 7.42
CA LYS A 42 -11.00 1.88 7.51
C LYS A 42 -9.77 2.62 7.96
N ALA A 43 -9.50 3.75 7.31
CA ALA A 43 -8.39 4.61 7.67
C ALA A 43 -8.77 6.09 7.66
N ASN A 44 -8.16 6.85 8.57
CA ASN A 44 -8.17 8.30 8.55
C ASN A 44 -6.91 8.79 7.87
N VAL A 45 -7.03 9.26 6.64
CA VAL A 45 -5.89 9.76 5.86
C VAL A 45 -5.87 11.28 5.92
N LYS A 46 -4.69 11.84 6.18
CA LYS A 46 -4.48 13.28 6.14
C LYS A 46 -4.20 13.70 4.70
N PHE A 47 -5.14 14.44 4.12
CA PHE A 47 -5.01 15.02 2.79
C PHE A 47 -4.85 16.55 2.92
N SER A 48 -3.60 17.02 2.89
CA SER A 48 -3.26 18.41 3.19
C SER A 48 -3.73 18.82 4.61
N PHE A 49 -4.65 19.78 4.73
CA PHE A 49 -5.24 20.23 5.99
C PHE A 49 -6.50 19.44 6.40
N LEU A 50 -7.03 18.59 5.51
CA LEU A 50 -8.22 17.80 5.77
C LEU A 50 -7.85 16.40 6.24
N THR A 51 -8.63 15.85 7.18
CA THR A 51 -8.60 14.42 7.50
C THR A 51 -9.86 13.80 6.92
N ILE A 52 -9.69 12.82 6.05
CA ILE A 52 -10.78 12.09 5.42
C ILE A 52 -10.80 10.65 5.93
N GLU A 53 -11.99 10.14 6.19
CA GLU A 53 -12.19 8.71 6.36
C GLU A 53 -12.29 8.06 4.97
N ILE A 54 -11.54 6.98 4.79
CA ILE A 54 -11.57 6.16 3.59
C ILE A 54 -11.92 4.73 3.97
N ASN A 55 -12.57 4.03 3.03
CA ASN A 55 -12.75 2.58 3.09
C ASN A 55 -11.80 1.95 2.08
N GLY A 56 -11.04 0.96 2.51
CA GLY A 56 -10.17 0.18 1.64
C GLY A 56 -10.61 -1.28 1.60
N THR A 57 -10.44 -1.92 0.45
CA THR A 57 -10.71 -3.35 0.24
C THR A 57 -9.55 -3.99 -0.49
N VAL A 58 -8.99 -5.06 0.09
CA VAL A 58 -8.04 -5.92 -0.59
C VAL A 58 -8.81 -6.80 -1.57
N LYS A 59 -8.62 -6.56 -2.86
CA LYS A 59 -9.27 -7.30 -3.95
C LYS A 59 -8.44 -8.52 -4.38
N LYS A 60 -7.12 -8.43 -4.24
CA LYS A 60 -6.17 -9.48 -4.62
C LYS A 60 -4.98 -9.48 -3.67
N HIS A 61 -4.52 -10.68 -3.31
CA HIS A 61 -3.23 -10.89 -2.67
C HIS A 61 -2.73 -12.29 -3.05
N GLU A 62 -1.79 -12.34 -3.99
CA GLU A 62 -1.29 -13.58 -4.60
C GLU A 62 0.21 -13.71 -4.43
N ILE A 63 0.66 -14.91 -4.08
CA ILE A 63 2.09 -15.22 -3.89
C ILE A 63 2.51 -16.20 -4.97
N ASN A 64 3.40 -15.75 -5.84
CA ASN A 64 3.93 -16.51 -6.98
C ASN A 64 5.45 -16.63 -6.85
N GLY A 65 5.90 -17.61 -6.07
CA GLY A 65 7.32 -17.81 -5.78
C GLY A 65 7.90 -16.67 -4.95
N ASN A 66 8.71 -15.82 -5.58
CA ASN A 66 9.33 -14.65 -4.94
C ASN A 66 8.53 -13.35 -5.18
N ASN A 67 7.44 -13.42 -5.94
CA ASN A 67 6.60 -12.28 -6.29
C ASN A 67 5.33 -12.29 -5.44
N ILE A 68 4.94 -11.12 -4.95
CA ILE A 68 3.74 -10.91 -4.15
C ILE A 68 2.98 -9.76 -4.80
N ASP A 69 1.81 -10.06 -5.34
CA ASP A 69 0.97 -9.14 -6.10
C ASP A 69 -0.27 -8.83 -5.26
N THR A 70 -0.46 -7.54 -4.94
CA THR A 70 -1.53 -7.07 -4.07
C THR A 70 -2.28 -5.92 -4.72
N LEU A 71 -3.60 -6.08 -4.88
CA LEU A 71 -4.50 -5.04 -5.35
C LEU A 71 -5.41 -4.56 -4.22
N ILE A 72 -5.36 -3.26 -3.95
CA ILE A 72 -6.21 -2.58 -2.97
C ILE A 72 -7.05 -1.54 -3.68
N GLU A 73 -8.37 -1.58 -3.47
CA GLU A 73 -9.28 -0.52 -3.88
C GLU A 73 -9.59 0.37 -2.67
N ILE A 74 -9.57 1.67 -2.86
CA ILE A 74 -9.79 2.69 -1.83
C ILE A 74 -10.92 3.59 -2.30
N GLU A 75 -11.95 3.70 -1.47
CA GLU A 75 -13.10 4.56 -1.68
C GLU A 75 -13.06 5.72 -0.68
N GLY A 76 -13.11 6.93 -1.21
CA GLY A 76 -13.22 8.17 -0.43
C GLY A 76 -14.26 9.10 -1.03
N PRO A 77 -14.49 10.28 -0.41
CA PRO A 77 -15.49 11.23 -0.89
C PRO A 77 -15.24 11.66 -2.35
N GLY A 78 -16.07 11.16 -3.28
CA GLY A 78 -16.00 11.48 -4.71
C GLY A 78 -14.79 10.93 -5.46
N ILE A 79 -14.07 9.96 -4.89
CA ILE A 79 -12.87 9.35 -5.47
C ILE A 79 -12.87 7.85 -5.22
N ILE A 80 -12.48 7.09 -6.24
CA ILE A 80 -12.12 5.68 -6.15
C ILE A 80 -10.68 5.56 -6.64
N ALA A 81 -9.81 4.94 -5.85
CA ALA A 81 -8.41 4.70 -6.20
C ALA A 81 -8.09 3.22 -6.15
N SER A 82 -7.37 2.73 -7.16
CA SER A 82 -6.85 1.36 -7.20
C SER A 82 -5.33 1.41 -7.07
N VAL A 83 -4.79 0.63 -6.15
CA VAL A 83 -3.37 0.50 -5.84
C VAL A 83 -2.96 -0.94 -6.11
N ASP A 84 -2.24 -1.14 -7.21
CA ASP A 84 -1.68 -2.43 -7.58
C ASP A 84 -0.20 -2.44 -7.22
N THR A 85 0.21 -3.30 -6.31
CA THR A 85 1.59 -3.38 -5.80
C THR A 85 2.18 -4.75 -6.03
N LEU A 86 3.33 -4.77 -6.72
CA LEU A 86 4.16 -5.94 -6.90
C LEU A 86 5.42 -5.83 -6.03
N ILE A 87 5.60 -6.79 -5.15
CA ILE A 87 6.80 -6.96 -4.33
C ILE A 87 7.57 -8.17 -4.85
N GLU A 88 8.85 -7.98 -5.13
CA GLU A 88 9.78 -9.03 -5.56
C GLU A 88 10.89 -9.19 -4.52
N ILE A 89 11.09 -10.43 -4.06
CA ILE A 89 12.05 -10.78 -3.02
C ILE A 89 13.26 -11.48 -3.64
N ILE A 90 14.39 -10.78 -3.77
CA ILE A 90 15.62 -11.28 -4.41
C ILE A 90 16.79 -11.27 -3.41
N GLY A 91 17.26 -12.45 -3.00
CA GLY A 91 18.33 -12.52 -2.00
C GLY A 91 17.91 -11.85 -0.70
N ASN A 92 18.61 -10.81 -0.26
CA ASN A 92 18.22 -9.99 0.91
C ASN A 92 17.59 -8.64 0.50
N THR A 93 17.24 -8.47 -0.76
CA THR A 93 16.67 -7.24 -1.30
C THR A 93 15.20 -7.44 -1.62
N ILE A 94 14.38 -6.48 -1.19
CA ILE A 94 12.98 -6.35 -1.58
C ILE A 94 12.91 -5.23 -2.61
N LYS A 95 12.44 -5.55 -3.80
CA LYS A 95 12.05 -4.57 -4.81
C LYS A 95 10.55 -4.43 -4.78
N TRP A 96 10.05 -3.23 -4.92
CA TRP A 96 8.61 -2.99 -4.97
C TRP A 96 8.28 -1.98 -6.05
N ASN A 97 7.14 -2.16 -6.67
CA ASN A 97 6.53 -1.16 -7.52
C ASN A 97 5.03 -1.12 -7.26
N SER A 98 4.46 0.08 -7.30
CA SER A 98 3.05 0.32 -7.10
C SER A 98 2.52 1.21 -8.22
N ASN A 99 1.44 0.75 -8.86
CA ASN A 99 0.70 1.47 -9.87
C ASN A 99 -0.60 2.01 -9.27
N TYR A 100 -0.87 3.28 -9.53
CA TYR A 100 -2.08 3.95 -9.04
C TYR A 100 -2.96 4.40 -10.19
N GLU A 101 -4.21 4.04 -10.06
CA GLU A 101 -5.30 4.55 -10.87
C GLU A 101 -6.32 5.26 -9.99
N VAL A 102 -6.83 6.38 -10.47
CA VAL A 102 -7.80 7.20 -9.73
C VAL A 102 -8.94 7.52 -10.68
N SER A 103 -10.16 7.30 -10.22
CA SER A 103 -11.39 7.56 -10.93
C SER A 103 -12.41 8.26 -10.02
N GLY A 104 -13.52 8.68 -10.61
CA GLY A 104 -14.60 9.36 -9.90
C GLY A 104 -14.69 10.87 -10.18
N PRO A 105 -15.77 11.53 -9.69
CA PRO A 105 -16.09 12.91 -10.04
C PRO A 105 -15.01 13.94 -9.69
N LEU A 106 -14.22 13.69 -8.64
CA LEU A 106 -13.17 14.60 -8.18
C LEU A 106 -11.76 14.20 -8.62
N ALA A 107 -11.60 13.07 -9.33
CA ALA A 107 -10.31 12.50 -9.67
C ALA A 107 -9.43 13.45 -10.47
N ASN A 108 -9.99 14.12 -11.49
CA ASN A 108 -9.24 15.04 -12.34
C ASN A 108 -8.72 16.26 -11.56
N SER A 109 -9.54 16.81 -10.66
CA SER A 109 -9.19 17.98 -9.86
C SER A 109 -8.14 17.66 -8.80
N LEU A 110 -8.12 16.43 -8.29
CA LEU A 110 -7.26 16.01 -7.19
C LEU A 110 -6.04 15.19 -7.64
N LYS A 111 -5.95 14.84 -8.93
CA LYS A 111 -4.93 13.97 -9.51
C LYS A 111 -3.51 14.28 -9.05
N LYS A 112 -3.09 15.55 -9.13
CA LYS A 112 -1.73 15.97 -8.75
C LYS A 112 -1.43 15.72 -7.27
N HIS A 113 -2.39 16.01 -6.39
CA HIS A 113 -2.23 15.79 -4.96
C HIS A 113 -2.26 14.31 -4.60
N ILE A 114 -3.11 13.53 -5.26
CA ILE A 114 -3.18 12.08 -5.04
C ILE A 114 -1.89 11.41 -5.47
N SER A 115 -1.30 11.78 -6.61
CA SER A 115 -0.02 11.22 -7.04
C SER A 115 1.10 11.43 -6.03
N THR A 116 1.25 12.64 -5.46
CA THR A 116 2.27 12.91 -4.42
C THR A 116 1.99 12.17 -3.12
N GLN A 117 0.72 12.09 -2.70
CA GLN A 117 0.35 11.38 -1.48
C GLN A 117 0.52 9.86 -1.63
N ALA A 118 0.25 9.31 -2.81
CA ALA A 118 0.41 7.89 -3.10
C ALA A 118 1.87 7.43 -2.96
N GLU A 119 2.81 8.23 -3.47
CA GLU A 119 4.25 7.96 -3.32
C GLU A 119 4.68 7.98 -1.85
N GLU A 120 4.28 9.01 -1.11
CA GLU A 120 4.60 9.13 0.31
C GLU A 120 4.00 7.98 1.12
N LEU A 121 2.74 7.61 0.87
CA LEU A 121 2.06 6.51 1.55
C LEU A 121 2.77 5.17 1.32
N SER A 122 3.13 4.86 0.08
CA SER A 122 3.81 3.59 -0.22
C SER A 122 5.20 3.53 0.39
N ARG A 123 5.93 4.65 0.42
CA ARG A 123 7.20 4.72 1.14
C ARG A 123 7.00 4.44 2.64
N GLN A 124 6.01 5.05 3.27
CA GLN A 124 5.71 4.84 4.70
C GLN A 124 5.30 3.39 5.01
N ILE A 125 4.50 2.75 4.15
CA ILE A 125 4.09 1.35 4.32
C ILE A 125 5.30 0.43 4.26
N ILE A 126 6.19 0.64 3.27
CA ILE A 126 7.41 -0.16 3.14
C ILE A 126 8.35 0.08 4.32
N GLU A 127 8.61 1.33 4.71
CA GLU A 127 9.44 1.66 5.88
C GLU A 127 8.91 1.00 7.17
N CYS A 128 7.60 1.05 7.41
CA CYS A 128 6.95 0.36 8.52
C CYS A 128 7.14 -1.16 8.45
N SER A 129 6.95 -1.74 7.25
CA SER A 129 7.11 -3.18 7.03
C SER A 129 8.53 -3.62 7.35
N ILE A 130 9.53 -2.88 6.87
CA ILE A 130 10.95 -3.15 7.10
C ILE A 130 11.32 -3.00 8.57
N SER A 131 10.78 -1.99 9.26
CA SER A 131 10.97 -1.83 10.70
C SER A 131 10.47 -3.06 11.46
N LYS A 132 9.28 -3.59 11.13
CA LYS A 132 8.71 -4.79 11.75
C LYS A 132 9.47 -6.07 11.41
N ILE A 133 9.98 -6.21 10.18
CA ILE A 133 10.78 -7.37 9.75
C ILE A 133 12.13 -7.41 10.49
N ASN A 134 12.73 -6.24 10.73
CA ASN A 134 14.06 -6.12 11.34
C ASN A 134 14.05 -6.11 12.88
N GLN A 135 12.87 -6.18 13.51
CA GLN A 135 12.71 -6.48 14.93
C GLN A 135 12.99 -7.97 15.21
#